data_AF-A0A7S1K1M2-F1
#
_entry.id   AF-A0A7S1K1M2-F1
#
_cell.length_a   1.000
_cell.length_b   1.000
_cell.length_c   1.000
_cell.angle_alpha   90.00
_cell.angle_beta   90.00
_cell.angle_gamma   90.00
#
_symmetry.space_group_name_H-M   'P 1'
#
loop_
_entity.id
_entity.type
_entity.pdbx_description
1 polymer ?
#
loop_
_entity_poly.entity_id
_entity_poly.type
_entity_poly.pdbx_seq_one_letter_code
_entity_poly.pdbx_strand_id
1 'polypeptide(L)'
;DGESSTEASGPIASDPYGPFSGQVMSATKEGCRESLLQRGRTRICEAALRLEMQCEQDVLGKAYGVLAKRRARVVAENLREGTSTFVVEALIPVTEAFGVAQDLRSRASGDVSLHLQFSHWEVLDEDPFPEASMTEEELEEFGEQGPPPNTARRIVTTIRKRKGLATGEKVVVAAEKQRTLTRNK
;
A
#
# COMPACT_ATOMS: atom_id res chain seq x y z
N ASP A 1 -44.62 0.42 63.70
CA ASP A 1 -43.76 -0.71 63.28
C ASP A 1 -43.87 -0.85 61.75
N GLY A 2 -43.04 -0.27 60.90
CA GLY A 2 -41.67 0.20 61.07
C GLY A 2 -40.69 -0.80 60.48
N GLU A 3 -40.56 -0.87 59.16
CA GLU A 3 -39.34 -1.32 58.45
C GLU A 3 -39.45 -1.04 56.94
N SER A 4 -39.11 0.20 56.56
CA SER A 4 -38.69 0.50 55.19
C SER A 4 -37.20 0.17 55.09
N SER A 5 -36.88 -0.91 54.39
CA SER A 5 -35.49 -1.26 54.05
C SER A 5 -34.96 -0.25 53.03
N THR A 6 -34.36 0.83 53.53
CA THR A 6 -33.58 1.78 52.76
C THR A 6 -32.28 1.09 52.34
N GLU A 7 -32.18 0.65 51.09
CA GLU A 7 -30.90 0.24 50.50
C GLU A 7 -29.98 1.46 50.46
N ALA A 8 -29.01 1.48 51.36
CA ALA A 8 -27.97 2.49 51.38
C ALA A 8 -27.11 2.36 50.12
N SER A 9 -27.25 3.30 49.19
CA SER A 9 -26.30 3.50 48.11
C SER A 9 -24.97 3.95 48.72
N GLY A 10 -24.09 3.00 49.03
CA GLY A 10 -22.72 3.27 49.45
C GLY A 10 -21.98 4.09 48.40
N PRO A 11 -20.96 4.87 48.78
CA PRO A 11 -20.20 5.69 47.84
C PRO A 11 -19.59 4.77 46.78
N ILE A 12 -19.85 5.08 45.50
CA ILE A 12 -19.21 4.41 44.37
C ILE A 12 -17.72 4.57 44.58
N ALA A 13 -17.04 3.48 44.95
CA ALA A 13 -15.61 3.48 45.12
C ALA A 13 -14.99 3.99 43.81
N SER A 14 -14.34 5.15 43.86
CA SER A 14 -13.52 5.62 42.76
C SER A 14 -12.42 4.59 42.57
N ASP A 15 -12.40 3.91 41.42
CA ASP A 15 -11.34 2.96 41.09
C ASP A 15 -9.98 3.61 41.39
N PRO A 16 -9.13 3.02 42.25
CA PRO A 16 -7.88 3.63 42.71
C PRO A 16 -6.86 3.84 41.58
N TYR A 17 -7.17 3.32 40.38
CA TYR A 17 -6.31 3.32 39.20
C TYR A 17 -6.80 4.27 38.10
N GLY A 18 -7.44 5.41 38.42
CA GLY A 18 -7.86 6.37 37.37
C GLY A 18 -8.64 5.70 36.22
N PRO A 19 -8.57 6.19 34.98
CA PRO A 19 -9.16 5.48 33.84
C PRO A 19 -8.26 4.29 33.40
N PHE A 20 -8.16 3.27 34.27
CA PHE A 20 -7.34 2.07 34.07
C PHE A 20 -7.65 1.35 32.75
N SER A 21 -8.94 1.27 32.39
CA SER A 21 -9.39 0.65 31.14
C SER A 21 -8.77 1.33 29.90
N GLY A 22 -8.69 2.66 29.89
CA GLY A 22 -8.07 3.42 28.80
C GLY A 22 -6.57 3.18 28.69
N GLN A 23 -5.88 3.06 29.84
CA GLN A 23 -4.45 2.77 29.88
C GLN A 23 -4.14 1.37 29.35
N VAL A 24 -4.91 0.35 29.76
CA VAL A 24 -4.77 -1.03 29.25
C VAL A 24 -5.01 -1.09 27.75
N MET A 25 -6.03 -0.41 27.24
CA MET A 25 -6.31 -0.34 25.80
C MET A 25 -5.16 0.31 25.04
N SER A 26 -4.63 1.44 25.54
CA SER A 26 -3.52 2.15 24.90
C SER A 26 -2.24 1.30 24.89
N ALA A 27 -1.90 0.67 26.02
CA ALA A 27 -0.73 -0.19 26.14
C ALA A 27 -0.83 -1.42 25.24
N THR A 28 -2.00 -2.06 25.16
CA THR A 28 -2.22 -3.23 24.28
C THR A 28 -2.09 -2.84 22.81
N LYS A 29 -2.72 -1.73 22.40
CA LYS A 29 -2.62 -1.21 21.04
C LYS A 29 -1.16 -0.95 20.66
N GLU A 30 -0.39 -0.33 21.56
CA GLU A 30 1.00 0.00 21.31
C GLU A 30 1.88 -1.26 21.25
N GLY A 31 1.71 -2.20 22.18
CA GLY A 31 2.44 -3.47 22.17
C GLY A 31 2.19 -4.29 20.89
N CYS A 32 0.94 -4.35 20.42
CA CYS A 32 0.63 -4.99 19.13
C CYS A 32 1.30 -4.25 17.96
N ARG A 33 1.28 -2.92 17.96
CA ARG A 33 1.90 -2.10 16.91
C ARG A 33 3.41 -2.33 16.83
N GLU A 34 4.09 -2.29 17.97
CA GLU A 34 5.53 -2.52 18.06
C GLU A 34 5.90 -3.94 17.63
N SER A 35 5.13 -4.95 18.07
CA SER A 35 5.38 -6.34 17.68
C SER A 35 5.25 -6.58 16.17
N LEU A 36 4.30 -5.91 15.51
CA LEU A 36 4.10 -6.03 14.06
C LEU A 36 5.23 -5.33 13.29
N LEU A 37 5.63 -4.15 13.75
CA LEU A 37 6.70 -3.35 13.15
C LEU A 37 8.10 -3.86 13.49
N GLN A 38 8.22 -4.91 14.30
CA GLN A 38 9.49 -5.52 14.66
C GLN A 38 10.13 -6.19 13.43
N ARG A 39 11.40 -5.82 13.19
CA ARG A 39 12.37 -6.33 12.19
C ARG A 39 11.82 -7.28 11.13
N GLY A 40 11.61 -6.77 9.92
CA GLY A 40 11.60 -7.52 8.67
C GLY A 40 10.38 -8.36 8.37
N ARG A 41 9.39 -8.42 9.27
CA ARG A 41 8.21 -9.28 9.14
C ARG A 41 6.99 -8.60 8.53
N THR A 42 6.96 -7.27 8.52
CA THR A 42 5.83 -6.55 7.93
C THR A 42 5.84 -6.75 6.41
N ARG A 43 4.72 -7.21 5.87
CA ARG A 43 4.46 -7.32 4.43
C ARG A 43 3.10 -6.73 4.12
N ILE A 44 2.97 -6.17 2.92
CA ILE A 44 1.69 -5.70 2.41
C ILE A 44 1.04 -6.83 1.63
N CYS A 45 -0.25 -7.04 1.88
CA CYS A 45 -1.05 -7.89 1.02
C CYS A 45 -1.79 -7.03 0.00
N GLU A 46 -1.43 -7.16 -1.27
CA GLU A 46 -2.11 -6.49 -2.38
C GLU A 46 -3.23 -7.40 -2.91
N ALA A 47 -4.30 -6.80 -3.42
CA ALA A 47 -5.30 -7.55 -4.18
C ALA A 47 -4.81 -7.71 -5.63
N ALA A 48 -4.84 -8.94 -6.14
CA ALA A 48 -4.55 -9.26 -7.52
C ALA A 48 -5.87 -9.39 -8.31
N LEU A 49 -5.92 -8.72 -9.46
CA LEU A 49 -7.00 -8.84 -10.43
C LEU A 49 -6.55 -9.78 -11.56
N ARG A 50 -7.42 -10.68 -11.97
CA ARG A 50 -7.33 -11.36 -13.25
C ARG A 50 -7.78 -10.40 -14.33
N LEU A 51 -6.90 -10.11 -15.26
CA LEU A 51 -7.13 -9.35 -16.48
C LEU A 51 -7.21 -10.33 -17.64
N GLU A 52 -8.34 -10.34 -18.33
CA GLU A 52 -8.46 -10.99 -19.63
C GLU A 52 -8.57 -9.89 -20.68
N MET A 53 -7.67 -9.87 -21.65
CA MET A 53 -7.71 -8.90 -22.75
C MET A 53 -7.74 -9.61 -24.09
N GLN A 54 -8.46 -9.05 -25.05
CA GLN A 54 -8.51 -9.54 -26.40
C GLN A 54 -8.04 -8.42 -27.36
N CYS A 55 -7.07 -8.76 -28.21
CA CYS A 55 -6.46 -7.80 -29.14
C CYS A 55 -5.92 -8.49 -30.40
N GLU A 56 -5.75 -7.74 -31.48
CA GLU A 56 -5.11 -8.26 -32.71
C GLU A 56 -3.58 -8.37 -32.57
N GLN A 57 -2.97 -9.15 -33.46
CA GLN A 57 -1.53 -9.40 -33.46
C GLN A 57 -0.69 -8.11 -33.55
N ASP A 58 -1.13 -7.12 -34.35
CA ASP A 58 -0.39 -5.89 -34.61
C ASP A 58 -0.24 -4.99 -33.37
N VAL A 59 -1.15 -5.12 -32.41
CA VAL A 59 -1.16 -4.33 -31.17
C VAL A 59 -0.68 -5.11 -29.95
N LEU A 60 -0.55 -6.44 -30.06
CA LEU A 60 -0.15 -7.34 -28.97
C LEU A 60 1.16 -6.91 -28.30
N GLY A 61 2.20 -6.58 -29.08
CA GLY A 61 3.48 -6.12 -28.55
C GLY A 61 3.38 -4.81 -27.75
N LYS A 62 2.49 -3.89 -28.16
CA LYS A 62 2.26 -2.63 -27.45
C LYS A 62 1.50 -2.87 -26.14
N ALA A 63 0.54 -3.79 -26.15
CA ALA A 63 -0.22 -4.18 -24.97
C ALA A 63 0.68 -4.83 -23.91
N TYR A 64 1.59 -5.73 -24.31
CA TYR A 64 2.62 -6.28 -23.43
C TYR A 64 3.49 -5.18 -22.79
N GLY A 65 3.84 -4.15 -23.55
CA GLY A 65 4.56 -2.99 -23.01
C GLY A 65 3.79 -2.21 -21.94
N VAL A 66 2.45 -2.17 -21.99
CA VAL A 66 1.61 -1.56 -20.94
C VAL A 66 1.54 -2.47 -19.72
N LEU A 67 1.34 -3.77 -19.92
CA LEU A 67 1.27 -4.78 -18.86
C LEU A 67 2.56 -4.84 -18.05
N ALA A 68 3.72 -4.88 -18.73
CA ALA A 68 5.03 -4.91 -18.08
C ALA A 68 5.29 -3.68 -17.21
N LYS A 69 4.86 -2.49 -17.66
CA LYS A 69 5.00 -1.24 -16.87
C LYS A 69 4.15 -1.23 -15.60
N ARG A 70 3.05 -2.00 -15.58
CA ARG A 70 2.06 -2.05 -14.50
C ARG A 70 2.21 -3.29 -13.62
N ARG A 71 3.40 -3.90 -13.60
CA ARG A 71 3.71 -5.11 -12.80
C ARG A 71 2.74 -6.29 -13.08
N ALA A 72 2.14 -6.34 -14.26
CA ALA A 72 1.24 -7.44 -14.60
C ALA A 72 2.05 -8.68 -15.00
N ARG A 73 1.64 -9.84 -14.50
CA ARG A 73 2.23 -11.15 -14.83
C ARG A 73 1.31 -11.91 -15.75
N VAL A 74 1.78 -12.21 -16.96
CA VAL A 74 1.03 -12.96 -17.96
C VAL A 74 1.00 -14.43 -17.56
N VAL A 75 -0.19 -15.02 -17.55
CA VAL A 75 -0.46 -16.40 -17.13
C VAL A 75 -0.65 -17.30 -18.34
N ALA A 76 -1.41 -16.83 -19.33
CA ALA A 76 -1.70 -17.57 -20.56
C ALA A 76 -1.88 -16.61 -21.73
N GLU A 77 -1.53 -17.10 -22.92
CA GLU A 77 -1.78 -16.44 -24.20
C GLU A 77 -2.33 -17.50 -25.14
N ASN A 78 -3.51 -17.25 -25.73
CA ASN A 78 -4.14 -18.15 -26.68
C ASN A 78 -4.57 -17.38 -27.93
N LEU A 79 -4.35 -17.96 -29.10
CA LEU A 79 -4.94 -17.48 -30.34
C LEU A 79 -6.37 -18.00 -30.45
N ARG A 80 -7.33 -17.13 -30.75
CA ARG A 80 -8.71 -17.55 -31.00
C ARG A 80 -8.77 -18.22 -32.38
N GLU A 81 -9.08 -19.51 -32.38
CA GLU A 81 -9.15 -20.30 -33.63
C GLU A 81 -10.11 -19.66 -34.64
N GLY A 82 -9.65 -19.52 -35.88
CA GLY A 82 -10.41 -18.90 -36.96
C GLY A 82 -10.39 -17.36 -37.01
N THR A 83 -9.71 -16.67 -36.08
CA THR A 83 -9.46 -15.22 -36.16
C THR A 83 -7.99 -14.87 -35.95
N SER A 84 -7.59 -13.63 -36.27
CA SER A 84 -6.25 -13.06 -35.98
C SER A 84 -6.17 -12.44 -34.57
N THR A 85 -7.06 -12.83 -33.66
CA THR A 85 -7.21 -12.19 -32.35
C THR A 85 -6.66 -13.07 -31.25
N PHE A 86 -5.83 -12.47 -30.40
CA PHE A 86 -5.24 -13.10 -29.23
C PHE A 86 -6.09 -12.81 -28.00
N VAL A 87 -6.18 -13.79 -27.10
CA VAL A 87 -6.72 -13.67 -25.75
C VAL A 87 -5.56 -13.86 -24.79
N VAL A 88 -5.26 -12.81 -24.02
CA VAL A 88 -4.18 -12.80 -23.04
C VAL A 88 -4.79 -12.73 -21.64
N GLU A 89 -4.43 -13.70 -20.80
CA GLU A 89 -4.75 -13.71 -19.38
C GLU A 89 -3.54 -13.27 -18.57
N ALA A 90 -3.73 -12.28 -17.69
CA ALA A 90 -2.69 -11.77 -16.81
C ALA A 90 -3.23 -11.52 -15.40
N LEU A 91 -2.31 -11.47 -14.42
CA LEU A 91 -2.58 -11.01 -13.07
C LEU A 91 -1.97 -9.62 -12.90
N ILE A 92 -2.76 -8.66 -12.44
CA ILE A 92 -2.34 -7.27 -12.21
C ILE A 92 -2.70 -6.81 -10.80
N PRO A 93 -1.78 -6.17 -10.04
CA PRO A 93 -2.12 -5.58 -8.75
C PRO A 93 -3.18 -4.47 -8.88
N VAL A 94 -4.13 -4.40 -7.95
CA VAL A 94 -5.18 -3.35 -7.93
C VAL A 94 -4.58 -1.94 -7.92
N THR A 95 -3.45 -1.76 -7.24
CA THR A 95 -2.72 -0.49 -7.15
C THR A 95 -2.27 0.02 -8.52
N GLU A 96 -1.92 -0.88 -9.44
CA GLU A 96 -1.45 -0.56 -10.79
C GLU A 96 -2.54 -0.74 -11.86
N ALA A 97 -3.71 -1.29 -11.53
CA ALA A 97 -4.80 -1.51 -12.47
C ALA A 97 -5.57 -0.23 -12.83
N PHE A 98 -5.48 0.81 -12.01
CA PHE A 98 -6.18 2.07 -12.28
C PHE A 98 -5.68 2.70 -13.60
N GLY A 99 -6.61 2.97 -14.51
CA GLY A 99 -6.31 3.54 -15.83
C GLY A 99 -5.76 2.54 -16.86
N VAL A 100 -5.60 1.25 -16.53
CA VAL A 100 -5.05 0.25 -17.48
C VAL A 100 -5.87 0.17 -18.77
N ALA A 101 -7.19 0.31 -18.68
CA ALA A 101 -8.10 0.30 -19.83
C ALA A 101 -7.83 1.46 -20.81
N GLN A 102 -7.52 2.65 -20.27
CA GLN A 102 -7.22 3.83 -21.07
C GLN A 102 -5.83 3.72 -21.72
N ASP A 103 -4.85 3.22 -20.97
CA ASP A 103 -3.50 2.99 -21.50
C ASP A 103 -3.48 1.95 -22.62
N LEU A 104 -4.19 0.83 -22.44
CA LEU A 104 -4.29 -0.19 -23.47
C LEU A 104 -4.94 0.36 -24.75
N ARG A 105 -6.09 1.04 -24.62
CA ARG A 105 -6.79 1.60 -25.79
C ARG A 105 -6.00 2.70 -26.49
N SER A 106 -5.33 3.57 -25.73
CA SER A 106 -4.52 4.65 -26.32
C SER A 106 -3.31 4.13 -27.09
N ARG A 107 -2.67 3.04 -26.64
CA ARG A 107 -1.53 2.43 -27.35
C ARG A 107 -1.93 1.50 -28.48
N ALA A 108 -3.12 0.93 -28.42
CA ALA A 108 -3.65 -0.01 -29.40
C ALA A 108 -4.69 0.61 -30.35
N SER A 109 -4.73 1.94 -30.47
CA SER A 109 -5.68 2.65 -31.36
C SER A 109 -7.17 2.34 -31.13
N GLY A 110 -7.53 1.82 -29.95
CA GLY A 110 -8.91 1.50 -29.57
C GLY A 110 -9.31 0.02 -29.68
N ASP A 111 -8.58 -0.82 -30.41
CA ASP A 111 -8.95 -2.22 -30.69
C ASP A 111 -8.47 -3.20 -29.61
N VAL A 112 -8.86 -2.94 -28.36
CA VAL A 112 -8.64 -3.86 -27.23
C VAL A 112 -9.87 -3.90 -26.34
N SER A 113 -10.45 -5.08 -26.20
CA SER A 113 -11.42 -5.36 -25.14
C SER A 113 -10.70 -5.92 -23.93
N LEU A 114 -11.19 -5.60 -22.73
CA LEU A 114 -10.65 -6.13 -21.49
C LEU A 114 -11.74 -6.41 -20.47
N HIS A 115 -11.50 -7.41 -19.65
CA HIS A 115 -12.29 -7.79 -18.48
C HIS A 115 -11.36 -7.88 -17.26
N LEU A 116 -11.82 -7.34 -16.13
CA LEU A 116 -11.09 -7.35 -14.87
C LEU A 116 -11.96 -7.99 -13.80
N GLN A 117 -11.44 -9.03 -13.15
CA GLN A 117 -12.11 -9.73 -12.07
C GLN A 117 -11.16 -9.90 -10.88
N PHE A 118 -11.68 -9.79 -9.66
CA PHE A 118 -10.89 -10.14 -8.48
C PHE A 118 -10.47 -11.61 -8.54
N SER A 119 -9.20 -11.88 -8.23
CA SER A 119 -8.67 -13.25 -8.16
C SER A 119 -8.37 -13.66 -6.72
N HIS A 120 -7.40 -13.01 -6.08
CA HIS A 120 -6.94 -13.37 -4.75
C HIS A 120 -6.14 -12.23 -4.11
N TRP A 121 -5.72 -12.44 -2.86
CA TRP A 121 -4.77 -11.59 -2.17
C TRP A 121 -3.37 -12.19 -2.31
N GLU A 122 -2.40 -11.36 -2.68
CA GLU A 122 -1.01 -11.75 -2.86
C GLU A 122 -0.13 -10.93 -1.90
N VAL A 123 0.82 -11.60 -1.25
CA VAL A 123 1.77 -10.94 -0.36
C VAL A 123 2.89 -10.35 -1.23
N LEU A 124 3.06 -9.04 -1.15
CA LEU A 124 4.18 -8.35 -1.80
C LEU A 124 5.45 -8.66 -1.00
N ASP A 125 6.44 -9.30 -1.62
CA ASP A 125 7.72 -9.64 -0.98
C ASP A 125 8.69 -8.45 -0.93
N GLU A 126 8.20 -7.33 -0.41
CA GLU A 126 8.98 -6.14 -0.13
C GLU A 126 8.61 -5.62 1.26
N ASP A 127 9.62 -5.27 2.07
CA ASP A 127 9.40 -4.63 3.37
C ASP A 127 9.08 -3.13 3.17
N PRO A 128 7.91 -2.61 3.58
CA PRO A 128 7.61 -1.18 3.50
C PRO A 128 8.47 -0.30 4.41
N PHE A 129 9.25 -0.87 5.34
CA PHE A 129 10.13 -0.14 6.26
C PHE A 129 11.52 -0.79 6.29
N PRO A 130 12.27 -0.75 5.16
CA PRO A 130 13.57 -1.41 5.09
C PRO A 130 14.54 -0.87 6.16
N GLU A 131 14.40 0.40 6.54
CA GLU A 131 15.24 1.04 7.54
C GLU A 131 15.15 0.38 8.93
N ALA A 132 14.01 -0.25 9.25
CA ALA A 132 13.80 -0.93 10.53
C ALA A 132 14.49 -2.31 10.61
N SER A 133 14.88 -2.85 9.45
CA SER A 133 15.40 -4.21 9.29
C SER A 133 16.90 -4.23 8.99
N MET A 134 17.46 -3.10 8.53
CA MET A 134 18.86 -2.94 8.17
C MET A 134 19.76 -2.77 9.40
N THR A 135 21.02 -3.20 9.26
CA THR A 135 22.08 -2.95 10.23
C THR A 135 22.52 -1.48 10.19
N GLU A 136 23.18 -1.02 11.24
CA GLU A 136 23.70 0.35 11.32
C GLU A 136 24.69 0.65 10.18
N GLU A 137 25.57 -0.30 9.88
CA GLU A 137 26.54 -0.23 8.77
C GLU A 137 25.84 -0.06 7.41
N GLU A 138 24.82 -0.87 7.12
CA GLU A 138 24.03 -0.75 5.87
C GLU A 138 23.31 0.59 5.78
N LEU A 139 22.87 1.16 6.92
CA LEU A 139 22.15 2.43 6.96
C LEU A 139 23.09 3.61 6.72
N GLU A 140 24.33 3.53 7.22
CA GLU A 140 25.38 4.50 6.97
C GLU A 140 25.75 4.62 5.49
N GLU A 141 25.68 3.53 4.71
CA GLU A 141 25.93 3.55 3.26
C GLU A 141 24.96 4.47 2.50
N PHE A 142 23.70 4.57 2.95
CA PHE A 142 22.70 5.44 2.33
C PHE A 142 22.77 6.90 2.82
N GLY A 143 23.57 7.18 3.85
CA GLY A 143 23.71 8.50 4.46
C GLY A 143 22.37 9.12 4.89
N GLU A 144 22.26 10.46 4.81
CA GLU A 144 21.08 11.20 5.29
C GLU A 144 19.79 10.99 4.48
N GLN A 145 19.89 10.40 3.29
CA GLN A 145 18.77 10.20 2.38
C GLN A 145 18.03 8.88 2.65
N GLY A 146 18.72 7.91 3.24
CA GLY A 146 18.17 6.57 3.48
C GLY A 146 17.94 5.77 2.19
N PRO A 147 17.46 4.53 2.30
CA PRO A 147 17.20 3.67 1.15
C PRO A 147 16.08 4.26 0.27
N PRO A 148 16.17 4.07 -1.07
CA PRO A 148 15.13 4.54 -1.98
C PRO A 148 13.78 3.87 -1.68
N PRO A 149 12.65 4.57 -1.85
CA PRO A 149 11.34 4.02 -1.55
C PRO A 149 10.97 2.90 -2.54
N ASN A 150 10.77 1.69 -2.01
CA ASN A 150 10.27 0.56 -2.77
C ASN A 150 8.76 0.66 -3.03
N THR A 151 8.21 -0.33 -3.74
CA THR A 151 6.79 -0.38 -4.11
C THR A 151 5.91 -0.44 -2.87
N ALA A 152 6.27 -1.27 -1.90
CA ALA A 152 5.55 -1.38 -0.64
C ALA A 152 5.46 -0.02 0.10
N ARG A 153 6.59 0.71 0.20
CA ARG A 153 6.66 2.04 0.82
C ARG A 153 5.77 3.04 0.10
N ARG A 154 5.78 3.04 -1.24
CA ARG A 154 4.94 3.93 -2.05
C ARG A 154 3.46 3.72 -1.76
N ILE A 155 3.01 2.47 -1.66
CA ILE A 155 1.61 2.12 -1.36
C ILE A 155 1.22 2.63 0.03
N VAL A 156 2.02 2.32 1.06
CA VAL A 156 1.76 2.79 2.45
C VAL A 156 1.73 4.31 2.51
N THR A 157 2.69 4.98 1.88
CA THR A 157 2.79 6.44 1.88
C THR A 157 1.56 7.06 1.20
N THR A 158 1.11 6.50 0.07
CA THR A 158 -0.08 6.97 -0.64
C THR A 158 -1.35 6.82 0.18
N ILE A 159 -1.52 5.68 0.85
CA ILE A 159 -2.66 5.42 1.75
C ILE A 159 -2.61 6.36 2.96
N ARG A 160 -1.44 6.55 3.58
CA ARG A 160 -1.25 7.43 4.73
C ARG A 160 -1.59 8.88 4.38
N LYS A 161 -1.10 9.40 3.24
CA LYS A 161 -1.46 10.74 2.74
C LYS A 161 -2.97 10.90 2.59
N ARG A 162 -3.64 9.94 1.95
CA ARG A 162 -5.10 9.97 1.76
C ARG A 162 -5.86 9.93 3.09
N LYS A 163 -5.34 9.20 4.08
CA LYS A 163 -5.91 9.11 5.42
C LYS A 163 -5.52 10.27 6.35
N GLY A 164 -4.72 11.24 5.88
CA GLY A 164 -4.21 12.33 6.72
C GLY A 164 -3.25 11.88 7.82
N LEU A 165 -2.63 10.70 7.66
CA LEU A 165 -1.65 10.16 8.59
C LEU A 165 -0.26 10.73 8.29
N ALA A 166 0.57 10.87 9.31
CA ALA A 166 1.94 11.35 9.18
C ALA A 166 2.72 10.50 8.16
N THR A 167 3.24 11.14 7.13
CA THR A 167 4.24 10.59 6.23
C THR A 167 5.59 11.17 6.62
N GLY A 168 6.62 10.33 6.78
CA GLY A 168 7.99 10.76 7.10
C GLY A 168 8.69 11.53 5.96
N GLU A 169 7.92 12.07 5.03
CA GLU A 169 8.43 12.92 3.95
C GLU A 169 8.89 14.25 4.55
N LYS A 170 10.18 14.56 4.39
CA LYS A 170 10.75 15.85 4.77
C LYS A 170 10.15 16.92 3.84
N VAL A 171 9.25 17.75 4.38
CA VAL A 171 8.62 18.88 3.64
C VAL A 171 9.68 19.86 3.12
N VAL A 172 10.83 19.93 3.79
CA VAL A 172 12.00 20.69 3.34
C VAL A 172 13.24 19.79 3.46
N VAL A 173 13.85 19.45 2.33
CA VAL A 173 15.02 18.55 2.27
C VAL A 173 16.31 19.25 2.73
N ALA A 174 16.41 20.57 2.54
CA ALA A 174 17.53 21.38 3.01
C ALA A 174 17.05 22.78 3.44
N ALA A 175 16.67 22.92 4.71
CA ALA A 175 16.20 24.20 5.27
C ALA A 175 17.26 25.31 5.12
N GLU A 176 18.54 24.94 5.17
CA GLU A 176 19.67 25.86 5.04
C GLU A 176 19.76 26.51 3.66
N LYS A 177 19.40 25.77 2.59
CA LYS A 177 19.46 26.27 1.20
C LYS A 177 18.29 27.19 0.82
N GLN A 178 17.22 27.22 1.62
CA GLN A 178 16.09 28.13 1.37
C GLN A 178 16.44 29.59 1.65
N ARG A 179 17.32 29.86 2.63
CA ARG A 179 17.76 31.24 2.95
C ARG A 179 18.58 31.87 1.83
N THR A 180 19.25 31.08 1.00
CA THR A 180 20.10 31.57 -0.11
C THR A 180 19.38 31.65 -1.46
N LEU A 181 18.25 30.95 -1.63
CA LEU A 181 17.50 30.92 -2.89
C LEU A 181 16.76 32.23 -3.19
N THR A 182 16.33 32.97 -2.16
CA THR A 182 15.61 34.24 -2.32
C THR A 182 16.52 35.46 -2.50
N ARG A 183 17.85 35.30 -2.37
CA ARG A 183 18.80 36.44 -2.39
C ARG A 183 19.31 36.82 -3.79
N ASN A 184 18.98 36.03 -4.83
CA ASN A 184 19.32 36.33 -6.22
C ASN A 184 18.05 36.43 -7.08
N LYS A 185 17.23 37.45 -6.84
CA LYS A 185 16.16 37.85 -7.75
C LYS A 185 16.22 39.36 -7.97
#